data_AF-A0A915P3R5-F1
#
_entry.id   AF-A0A915P3R5-F1
#
_cell.length_a   1.000
_cell.length_b   1.000
_cell.length_c   1.000
_cell.angle_alpha   90.00
_cell.angle_beta   90.00
_cell.angle_gamma   90.00
#
_symmetry.space_group_name_H-M   'P 1'
#
loop_
_entity.id
_entity.type
_entity.pdbx_description
1 polymer ?
#
loop_
_entity_poly.entity_id
_entity_poly.type
_entity_poly.pdbx_seq_one_letter_code
_entity_poly.pdbx_strand_id
1 'polypeptide(L)'
;MNSKVISNRKMERKIERLSDTKKMEAEKRTNCFLDILLDLQEQNDFTDEDIREEVETFMFEGHDTVSSSLGFMVFWLGHREKLQEKLRTEMREIFNSDVGRDVTLDDMTKMRYAESCIRETMRLLPTVPVRSYDFIRICHLDNWSCDYRTHRNRRYFHNPDEFDPDHFTTERVIVRFER
;
A
#
# COMPACT_ATOMS: atom_id res chain seq x y z
N MET A 1 -3.01 16.87 12.12
CA MET A 1 -1.92 16.46 13.03
C MET A 1 -1.68 17.55 14.06
N ASN A 2 -1.56 17.22 15.35
CA ASN A 2 -1.38 18.21 16.40
C ASN A 2 0.04 18.81 16.31
N SER A 3 0.22 20.13 16.34
CA SER A 3 1.53 20.80 16.31
C SER A 3 2.48 20.34 17.43
N LYS A 4 1.92 19.75 18.49
CA LYS A 4 2.65 19.06 19.55
C LYS A 4 3.43 17.84 19.06
N VAL A 5 2.96 17.12 18.04
CA VAL A 5 3.64 15.90 17.55
C VAL A 5 4.96 16.24 16.86
N ILE A 6 4.97 17.25 15.98
CA ILE A 6 6.19 17.72 15.31
C ILE A 6 7.18 18.28 16.35
N SER A 7 6.71 19.13 17.26
CA SER A 7 7.53 19.68 18.34
C SER A 7 8.14 18.61 19.24
N ASN A 8 7.34 17.61 19.65
CA ASN A 8 7.80 16.48 20.47
C ASN A 8 8.85 15.66 19.71
N ARG A 9 8.62 15.35 18.43
CA ARG A 9 9.57 14.59 17.63
C ARG A 9 10.90 15.32 17.47
N LYS A 10 10.87 16.64 17.21
CA LYS A 10 12.09 17.46 17.17
C LYS A 10 12.88 17.41 18.49
N MET A 11 12.19 17.46 19.63
CA MET A 11 12.82 17.32 20.95
C MET A 11 13.45 15.94 21.14
N GLU A 12 12.74 14.86 20.81
CA GLU A 12 13.28 13.49 20.86
C GLU A 12 14.54 13.35 20.01
N ARG A 13 14.51 13.83 18.76
CA ARG A 13 15.66 13.78 17.85
C ARG A 13 16.87 14.54 18.38
N LYS A 14 16.65 15.68 19.04
CA LYS A 14 17.73 16.46 19.68
C LYS A 14 18.34 15.69 20.86
N ILE A 15 17.52 15.03 21.67
CA ILE A 15 17.98 14.18 22.78
C ILE A 15 18.77 12.98 22.24
N GLU A 16 18.27 12.33 21.18
CA GLU A 16 18.93 11.21 20.52
C GLU A 16 20.32 11.62 20.00
N ARG A 17 20.43 12.72 19.24
CA ARG A 17 21.71 13.27 18.75
C ARG A 17 22.70 13.60 19.89
N LEU A 18 22.21 14.09 21.04
CA LEU A 18 23.05 14.37 22.21
C LEU A 18 23.54 13.08 22.88
N SER A 19 22.71 12.02 22.88
CA SER A 19 23.06 10.70 23.43
C SER A 19 23.94 9.85 22.52
N ASP A 20 23.88 10.07 21.20
CA ASP A 20 24.59 9.30 20.18
C ASP A 20 26.09 9.60 20.10
N THR A 21 26.59 10.61 20.82
CA THR A 21 28.03 10.82 21.02
C THR A 21 28.74 9.61 21.69
N LYS A 22 28.00 8.58 22.14
CA LYS A 22 28.54 7.36 22.78
C LYS A 22 28.14 6.02 22.16
N LYS A 23 27.35 5.96 21.08
CA LYS A 23 26.88 4.69 20.49
C LYS A 23 26.87 4.69 18.95
N MET A 24 28.01 4.96 18.33
CA MET A 24 28.26 4.48 16.97
C MET A 24 28.41 2.95 17.02
N GLU A 25 27.32 2.19 16.86
CA GLU A 25 27.31 0.83 16.25
C GLU A 25 25.99 0.05 16.43
N ALA A 26 25.00 0.52 17.21
CA ALA A 26 23.77 -0.24 17.42
C ALA A 26 22.61 0.28 16.54
N GLU A 27 22.32 -0.49 15.48
CA GLU A 27 21.12 -0.44 14.64
C GLU A 27 20.88 0.87 13.87
N LYS A 28 21.11 0.82 12.56
CA LYS A 28 20.69 1.85 11.61
C LYS A 28 19.15 1.92 11.64
N ARG A 29 18.60 2.72 12.55
CA ARG A 29 17.16 2.97 12.69
C ARG A 29 16.63 3.40 11.33
N THR A 30 15.58 2.72 10.86
CA THR A 30 14.86 3.14 9.66
C THR A 30 14.14 4.45 9.98
N ASN A 31 14.55 5.55 9.34
CA ASN A 31 13.87 6.84 9.48
C ASN A 31 12.40 6.68 9.10
N CYS A 32 11.49 7.10 9.99
CA CYS A 32 10.08 7.19 9.61
C CYS A 32 9.86 8.37 8.66
N PHE A 33 8.70 8.41 7.99
CA PHE A 33 8.38 9.47 7.03
C PHE A 33 8.56 10.89 7.62
N LEU A 34 8.12 11.12 8.85
CA LEU A 34 8.30 12.39 9.55
C LEU A 34 9.80 12.72 9.79
N ASP A 35 10.63 11.72 10.08
CA ASP A 35 12.07 11.94 10.27
C ASP A 35 12.73 12.37 8.95
N ILE A 36 12.30 11.79 7.83
CA ILE A 36 12.77 12.15 6.48
C ILE A 36 12.41 13.61 6.18
N LEU A 37 11.17 14.03 6.45
CA LEU A 37 10.75 15.42 6.24
C LEU A 37 11.51 16.40 7.14
N LEU A 38 11.76 16.02 8.40
CA LEU A 38 12.55 16.84 9.31
C LEU A 38 14.02 16.92 8.88
N ASP A 39 14.59 15.87 8.27
CA ASP A 39 15.93 15.94 7.66
C ASP A 39 15.96 16.86 6.44
N LEU A 40 14.91 16.83 5.61
CA LEU A 40 14.79 17.72 4.46
C LEU A 40 14.63 19.19 4.86
N GLN A 41 13.97 19.46 5.99
CA GLN A 41 13.89 20.80 6.59
C GLN A 41 15.24 21.33 7.06
N GLU A 42 16.18 20.46 7.47
CA GLU A 42 17.54 20.90 7.82
C GLU A 42 18.37 21.27 6.58
N GLN A 43 17.96 20.82 5.39
CA GLN A 43 18.69 21.00 4.12
C GLN A 43 18.01 22.00 3.16
N ASN A 44 16.72 22.27 3.32
CA ASN A 44 15.89 23.09 2.43
C ASN A 44 14.94 24.00 3.22
N ASP A 45 14.26 24.91 2.53
CA ASP A 45 13.27 25.82 3.11
C ASP A 45 11.89 25.15 3.33
N PHE A 46 11.82 24.05 4.10
CA PHE A 46 10.56 23.49 4.57
C PHE A 46 10.16 24.11 5.90
N THR A 47 8.98 24.73 5.97
CA THR A 47 8.42 25.20 7.24
C THR A 47 7.76 24.06 8.01
N ASP A 48 7.49 24.27 9.30
CA ASP A 48 6.74 23.30 10.11
C ASP A 48 5.32 23.11 9.60
N GLU A 49 4.78 24.12 8.91
CA GLU A 49 3.47 24.05 8.28
C GLU A 49 3.51 23.16 7.04
N ASP A 50 4.53 23.31 6.18
CA ASP A 50 4.71 22.45 5.01
C ASP A 50 4.84 20.98 5.43
N ILE A 51 5.64 20.69 6.48
CA ILE A 51 5.75 19.33 7.05
C ILE A 51 4.39 18.83 7.54
N ARG A 52 3.62 19.68 8.21
CA ARG A 52 2.29 19.31 8.73
C ARG A 52 1.34 18.96 7.57
N GLU A 53 1.32 19.78 6.52
CA GLU A 53 0.48 19.58 5.34
C GLU A 53 0.84 18.29 4.60
N GLU A 54 2.13 18.02 4.40
CA GLU A 54 2.60 16.79 3.74
C GLU A 54 2.26 15.53 4.55
N VAL A 55 2.45 15.55 5.87
CA VAL A 55 2.09 14.41 6.72
C VAL A 55 0.58 14.21 6.78
N GLU A 56 -0.20 15.29 6.86
CA GLU A 56 -1.66 15.21 6.83
C GLU A 56 -2.17 14.62 5.51
N THR A 57 -1.61 15.05 4.39
CA THR A 57 -1.97 14.56 3.06
C THR A 57 -1.63 13.08 2.93
N PHE A 58 -0.40 12.68 3.28
CA PHE A 58 0.01 11.28 3.23
C PHE A 58 -0.88 10.38 4.10
N MET A 59 -1.18 10.81 5.33
CA MET A 59 -2.01 10.03 6.25
C MET A 59 -3.47 9.95 5.76
N PHE A 60 -4.02 11.03 5.22
CA PHE A 60 -5.38 11.06 4.70
C PHE A 60 -5.53 10.14 3.48
N GLU A 61 -4.69 10.34 2.46
CA GLU A 61 -4.75 9.57 1.23
C GLU A 61 -4.41 8.09 1.46
N GLY A 62 -3.45 7.80 2.34
CA GLY A 62 -3.05 6.44 2.68
C GLY A 62 -4.06 5.71 3.56
N HIS A 63 -4.77 6.39 4.46
CA HIS A 63 -5.69 5.74 5.40
C HIS A 63 -6.96 5.22 4.73
N ASP A 64 -7.68 6.08 4.02
CA ASP A 64 -9.01 5.75 3.50
C ASP A 64 -8.93 4.74 2.34
N THR A 65 -7.88 4.84 1.53
CA THR A 65 -7.63 3.89 0.43
C THR A 65 -7.28 2.50 0.98
N VAL A 66 -6.33 2.39 1.91
CA VAL A 66 -5.90 1.08 2.46
C VAL A 66 -7.01 0.42 3.27
N SER A 67 -7.69 1.18 4.15
CA SER A 67 -8.77 0.64 4.98
C SER A 67 -9.95 0.12 4.14
N SER A 68 -10.33 0.87 3.09
CA SER A 68 -11.37 0.44 2.14
C SER A 68 -10.97 -0.82 1.38
N SER A 69 -9.75 -0.88 0.85
CA SER A 69 -9.25 -2.07 0.16
C SER A 69 -9.25 -3.30 1.08
N LEU A 70 -8.82 -3.16 2.33
CA LEU A 70 -8.85 -4.27 3.30
C LEU A 70 -10.29 -4.69 3.63
N GLY A 71 -11.19 -3.73 3.86
CA GLY A 71 -12.60 -4.00 4.11
C GLY A 71 -13.27 -4.76 2.96
N PHE A 72 -13.00 -4.37 1.72
CA PHE A 72 -13.48 -5.07 0.53
C PHE A 72 -12.90 -6.47 0.39
N MET A 73 -11.62 -6.66 0.70
CA MET A 73 -10.99 -7.99 0.66
C MET A 73 -11.65 -8.93 1.67
N VAL A 74 -11.85 -8.46 2.91
CA VAL A 74 -12.55 -9.22 3.95
C VAL A 74 -13.98 -9.54 3.52
N PHE A 75 -14.69 -8.58 2.93
CA PHE A 75 -16.02 -8.82 2.38
C PHE A 75 -16.02 -9.94 1.32
N TRP A 76 -15.14 -9.87 0.32
CA TRP A 76 -15.10 -10.87 -0.76
C TRP A 76 -14.74 -12.27 -0.26
N LEU A 77 -13.74 -12.38 0.61
CA LEU A 77 -13.28 -13.63 1.20
C LEU A 77 -14.30 -14.21 2.19
N GLY A 78 -14.99 -13.37 2.96
CA GLY A 78 -16.02 -13.78 3.92
C GLY A 78 -17.19 -14.52 3.28
N HIS A 79 -17.45 -14.28 1.99
CA HIS A 79 -18.49 -14.95 1.21
C HIS A 79 -17.96 -16.12 0.36
N ARG A 80 -16.67 -16.48 0.47
CA ARG A 80 -16.01 -17.48 -0.37
C ARG A 80 -15.11 -18.38 0.46
N GLU A 81 -15.73 -19.34 1.14
CA GLU A 81 -15.06 -20.29 2.04
C GLU A 81 -13.84 -20.97 1.38
N LYS A 82 -13.95 -21.41 0.13
CA LYS A 82 -12.83 -22.06 -0.60
C LYS A 82 -11.63 -21.13 -0.78
N LEU A 83 -11.85 -19.87 -1.14
CA LEU A 83 -10.76 -18.91 -1.31
C LEU A 83 -10.17 -18.50 0.03
N GLN A 84 -11.01 -18.36 1.04
CA GLN A 84 -10.60 -18.08 2.41
C GLN A 84 -9.72 -19.22 2.96
N GLU A 85 -10.07 -20.48 2.72
CA GLU A 85 -9.26 -21.61 3.17
C GLU A 85 -7.93 -21.72 2.42
N LYS A 86 -7.90 -21.40 1.13
CA LYS A 86 -6.65 -21.29 0.36
C LYS A 86 -5.72 -20.24 0.97
N LEU A 87 -6.26 -19.07 1.35
CA LEU A 87 -5.48 -18.03 2.05
C LEU A 87 -5.01 -18.49 3.43
N ARG A 88 -5.86 -19.15 4.23
CA ARG A 88 -5.46 -19.70 5.53
C ARG A 88 -4.36 -20.76 5.40
N THR A 89 -4.43 -21.58 4.36
CA THR A 89 -3.42 -22.60 4.07
C THR A 89 -2.08 -21.95 3.79
N GLU A 90 -2.03 -20.92 2.94
CA GLU A 90 -0.81 -20.14 2.70
C GLU A 90 -0.25 -19.56 4.00
N MET A 91 -1.09 -18.92 4.84
CA MET A 91 -0.62 -18.37 6.11
C MET A 91 -0.07 -19.46 7.04
N ARG A 92 -0.72 -20.64 7.11
CA ARG A 92 -0.23 -21.77 7.90
C ARG A 92 1.10 -22.31 7.38
N GLU A 93 1.33 -22.33 6.07
CA GLU A 93 2.59 -22.79 5.48
C GLU A 93 3.76 -21.82 5.78
N ILE A 94 3.47 -20.52 5.79
CA ILE A 94 4.48 -19.48 6.07
C ILE A 94 4.85 -19.47 7.56
N PHE A 95 3.85 -19.48 8.45
CA PHE A 95 4.06 -19.31 9.89
C PHE A 95 4.19 -20.64 10.65
N ASN A 96 3.73 -21.75 10.08
CA ASN A 96 3.76 -23.09 10.69
C ASN A 96 3.24 -23.07 12.14
N SER A 97 4.07 -23.54 13.09
CA SER A 97 3.78 -23.56 14.52
C SER A 97 4.15 -22.25 15.24
N ASP A 98 4.77 -21.30 14.55
CA ASP A 98 5.29 -20.06 15.13
C ASP A 98 4.36 -18.88 14.81
N VAL A 99 3.15 -18.95 15.34
CA VAL A 99 2.11 -17.91 15.17
C VAL A 99 2.37 -16.69 16.08
N GLY A 100 3.36 -16.77 16.96
CA GLY A 100 3.67 -15.74 17.96
C GLY A 100 4.82 -14.81 17.60
N ARG A 101 5.65 -15.15 16.60
CA ARG A 101 6.75 -14.29 16.16
C ARG A 101 6.29 -13.15 15.27
N ASP A 102 7.13 -12.13 15.18
CA ASP A 102 6.94 -11.02 14.24
C ASP A 102 7.06 -11.47 12.78
N VAL A 103 6.30 -10.79 11.91
CA VAL A 103 6.35 -10.98 10.46
C VAL A 103 7.64 -10.37 9.92
N THR A 104 8.39 -11.13 9.12
CA THR A 104 9.64 -10.67 8.49
C THR A 104 9.41 -10.28 7.03
N LEU A 105 10.38 -9.57 6.43
CA LEU A 105 10.37 -9.27 5.00
C LEU A 105 10.34 -10.55 4.15
N ASP A 106 11.07 -11.59 4.56
CA ASP A 106 11.10 -12.88 3.86
C ASP A 106 9.73 -13.56 3.84
N ASP A 107 8.97 -13.48 4.93
CA ASP A 107 7.59 -13.99 4.98
C ASP A 107 6.69 -13.30 3.96
N MET A 108 6.79 -11.97 3.86
CA MET A 108 5.99 -11.20 2.91
C MET A 108 6.26 -11.61 1.46
N THR A 109 7.50 -12.00 1.12
CA THR A 109 7.80 -12.49 -0.25
C THR A 109 7.12 -13.83 -0.58
N LYS A 110 6.68 -14.58 0.43
CA LYS A 110 5.98 -15.85 0.29
C LYS A 110 4.45 -15.70 0.20
N MET A 111 3.90 -14.55 0.58
CA MET A 111 2.45 -14.26 0.61
C MET A 111 1.84 -13.99 -0.78
N ARG A 112 2.10 -14.86 -1.76
CA ARG A 112 1.75 -14.64 -3.18
C ARG A 112 0.24 -14.68 -3.43
N TYR A 113 -0.48 -15.56 -2.75
CA TYR A 113 -1.92 -15.69 -2.86
C TYR A 113 -2.63 -14.58 -2.09
N ALA A 114 -2.14 -14.17 -0.92
CA ALA A 114 -2.61 -12.96 -0.24
C ALA A 114 -2.46 -11.72 -1.14
N GLU A 115 -1.30 -11.54 -1.77
CA GLU A 115 -1.08 -10.45 -2.74
C GLU A 115 -2.08 -10.53 -3.91
N SER A 116 -2.32 -11.73 -4.44
CA SER A 116 -3.31 -11.95 -5.51
C SER A 116 -4.73 -11.59 -5.06
N CYS A 117 -5.11 -11.89 -3.82
CA CYS A 117 -6.39 -11.49 -3.23
C CYS A 117 -6.51 -9.95 -3.13
N ILE A 118 -5.44 -9.27 -2.72
CA ILE A 118 -5.41 -7.79 -2.66
C ILE A 118 -5.57 -7.19 -4.06
N ARG A 119 -4.80 -7.70 -5.04
CA ARG A 119 -4.87 -7.26 -6.43
C ARG A 119 -6.25 -7.48 -7.05
N GLU A 120 -6.87 -8.64 -6.80
CA GLU A 120 -8.23 -8.94 -7.28
C GLU A 120 -9.30 -8.08 -6.61
N THR A 121 -9.11 -7.76 -5.33
CA THR A 121 -9.96 -6.81 -4.62
C THR A 121 -9.92 -5.44 -5.28
N MET A 122 -8.72 -4.90 -5.57
CA MET A 122 -8.56 -3.62 -6.24
C MET A 122 -9.00 -3.64 -7.71
N ARG A 123 -8.97 -4.81 -8.36
CA ARG A 123 -9.51 -4.97 -9.72
C ARG A 123 -11.04 -4.76 -9.72
N LEU A 124 -11.75 -5.44 -8.82
CA LEU A 124 -13.21 -5.36 -8.76
C LEU A 124 -13.70 -4.10 -8.06
N LEU A 125 -13.09 -3.70 -6.96
CA LEU A 125 -13.48 -2.56 -6.15
C LEU A 125 -12.28 -1.60 -5.99
N PRO A 126 -11.86 -0.91 -7.07
CA PRO A 126 -10.83 0.11 -6.98
C PRO A 126 -11.33 1.25 -6.09
N THR A 127 -10.52 1.65 -5.11
CA THR A 127 -10.85 2.73 -4.17
C THR A 127 -10.90 4.10 -4.85
N VAL A 128 -10.17 4.25 -5.96
CA VAL A 128 -10.24 5.40 -6.87
C VAL A 128 -10.64 4.90 -8.27
N PRO A 129 -11.95 4.78 -8.58
CA PRO A 129 -12.42 4.10 -9.80
C PRO A 129 -12.30 4.94 -11.08
N VAL A 130 -12.19 6.26 -10.96
CA VAL A 130 -12.11 7.22 -12.07
C VAL A 130 -11.07 8.28 -11.73
N ARG A 131 -10.21 8.63 -12.68
CA ARG A 131 -9.30 9.76 -12.56
C ARG A 131 -9.49 10.70 -13.73
N SER A 132 -9.71 11.98 -13.45
CA SER A 132 -9.76 13.04 -14.46
C SER A 132 -8.39 13.67 -14.67
N TYR A 133 -8.13 14.11 -15.89
CA TYR A 133 -6.91 14.78 -16.29
C TYR A 133 -7.27 16.12 -16.94
N ASP A 134 -6.65 17.20 -16.45
CA ASP A 134 -6.67 18.48 -17.14
C ASP A 134 -5.50 18.52 -18.13
N PHE A 135 -5.69 17.95 -19.31
CA PHE A 135 -4.68 18.03 -20.36
C PHE A 135 -4.61 19.46 -20.92
N ILE A 136 -3.39 20.02 -20.97
CA ILE A 136 -3.06 21.15 -21.84
C ILE A 136 -3.06 20.64 -23.30
N ARG A 137 -4.25 20.53 -23.88
CA ARG A 137 -4.61 20.63 -25.31
C ARG A 137 -3.72 19.95 -26.38
N ILE A 138 -3.17 18.75 -26.18
CA ILE A 138 -2.39 18.04 -27.23
C ILE A 138 -2.83 16.56 -27.49
N CYS A 139 -3.84 16.03 -26.81
CA CYS A 139 -4.28 14.63 -27.05
C CYS A 139 -5.77 14.54 -27.42
N HIS A 140 -6.11 13.77 -28.46
CA HIS A 140 -7.48 13.35 -28.81
C HIS A 140 -8.03 12.24 -27.89
N LEU A 141 -7.56 12.18 -26.64
CA LEU A 141 -7.97 11.16 -25.68
C LEU A 141 -9.05 11.71 -24.76
N ASP A 142 -9.88 10.82 -24.22
CA ASP A 142 -10.78 11.16 -23.14
C ASP A 142 -9.98 11.76 -21.97
N ASN A 143 -10.45 12.86 -21.40
CA ASN A 143 -9.82 13.55 -20.26
C ASN A 143 -9.99 12.78 -18.94
N TRP A 144 -10.27 11.48 -18.98
CA TRP A 144 -10.47 10.66 -17.80
C TRP A 144 -10.12 9.20 -18.09
N SER A 145 -9.60 8.53 -17.08
CA SER A 145 -9.44 7.07 -17.03
C SER A 145 -10.48 6.49 -16.07
N CYS A 146 -11.01 5.31 -16.39
CA CYS A 146 -11.92 4.58 -15.52
C CYS A 146 -11.40 3.18 -15.30
N ASP A 147 -10.68 3.04 -14.20
CA ASP A 147 -10.10 1.80 -13.72
C ASP A 147 -11.19 0.76 -13.49
N TYR A 148 -12.35 1.17 -12.96
CA TYR A 148 -13.50 0.26 -12.80
C TYR A 148 -13.91 -0.44 -14.10
N ARG A 149 -13.88 0.27 -15.24
CA ARG A 149 -14.25 -0.26 -16.57
C ARG A 149 -13.12 -1.06 -17.19
N THR A 150 -11.88 -0.55 -17.14
CA THR A 150 -10.72 -1.24 -17.73
C THR A 150 -10.43 -2.55 -17.02
N HIS A 151 -10.57 -2.57 -15.69
CA HIS A 151 -10.40 -3.76 -14.85
C HIS A 151 -11.46 -4.84 -15.09
N ARG A 152 -12.58 -4.51 -15.77
CA ARG A 152 -13.64 -5.46 -16.16
C ARG A 152 -13.64 -5.82 -17.64
N ASN A 153 -12.61 -5.40 -18.38
CA ASN A 153 -12.55 -5.66 -19.81
C ASN A 153 -12.32 -7.16 -20.08
N ARG A 154 -13.29 -7.80 -20.74
CA ARG A 154 -13.28 -9.23 -21.12
C ARG A 154 -12.10 -9.62 -22.03
N ARG A 155 -11.46 -8.64 -22.69
CA ARG A 155 -10.22 -8.88 -23.45
C ARG A 155 -9.07 -9.32 -22.53
N TYR A 156 -8.99 -8.77 -21.32
CA TYR A 156 -7.86 -8.96 -20.40
C TYR A 156 -8.18 -9.86 -19.21
N PHE A 157 -9.46 -9.97 -18.82
CA PHE A 157 -9.91 -10.78 -17.68
C PHE A 157 -11.03 -11.73 -18.11
N HIS A 158 -10.83 -13.02 -17.83
CA HIS A 158 -11.86 -14.04 -18.00
C HIS A 158 -12.89 -13.91 -16.87
N ASN A 159 -14.19 -14.05 -17.14
CA ASN A 159 -15.24 -13.82 -16.12
C ASN A 159 -14.98 -12.55 -15.27
N PRO A 160 -14.89 -11.37 -15.88
CA PRO A 160 -14.37 -10.16 -15.21
C PRO A 160 -15.20 -9.69 -14.02
N ASP A 161 -16.44 -10.16 -13.88
CA ASP A 161 -17.32 -9.81 -12.76
C ASP A 161 -17.18 -10.76 -11.56
N GLU A 162 -16.42 -11.86 -11.71
CA GLU A 162 -16.13 -12.81 -10.65
C GLU A 162 -14.86 -12.41 -9.89
N PHE A 163 -14.87 -12.63 -8.57
CA PHE A 163 -13.67 -12.51 -7.73
C PHE A 163 -12.85 -13.79 -7.86
N ASP A 164 -11.81 -13.74 -8.67
CA ASP A 164 -10.87 -14.83 -8.94
C ASP A 164 -9.42 -14.35 -8.76
N PRO A 165 -8.80 -14.59 -7.59
CA PRO A 165 -7.39 -14.24 -7.35
C PRO A 165 -6.44 -14.88 -8.36
N ASP A 166 -6.80 -15.99 -9.00
CA ASP A 166 -5.93 -16.64 -9.97
C ASP A 166 -5.72 -15.77 -11.22
N HIS A 167 -6.49 -14.69 -11.43
CA HIS A 167 -6.20 -13.63 -12.40
C HIS A 167 -4.79 -13.02 -12.27
N PHE A 168 -4.18 -13.11 -11.10
CA PHE A 168 -2.86 -12.55 -10.83
C PHE A 168 -1.76 -13.61 -10.66
N THR A 169 -2.06 -14.87 -11.00
CA THR A 169 -1.03 -15.90 -11.17
C THR A 169 -0.09 -15.54 -12.31
N THR A 170 1.17 -15.95 -12.20
CA THR A 170 2.21 -15.68 -13.19
C THR A 170 1.78 -16.14 -14.59
N GLU A 171 1.21 -17.34 -14.68
CA GLU A 171 0.75 -17.97 -15.92
C GLU A 171 -0.34 -17.12 -16.60
N ARG A 172 -1.34 -16.65 -15.84
CA ARG A 172 -2.43 -15.84 -16.40
C ARG A 172 -1.99 -14.42 -16.78
N VAL A 173 -1.01 -13.86 -16.08
CA VAL A 173 -0.47 -12.53 -16.41
C VAL A 173 0.35 -12.58 -17.69
N ILE A 174 1.17 -13.61 -17.90
CA ILE A 174 2.00 -13.76 -19.11
C ILE A 174 1.13 -13.77 -20.37
N VAL A 175 0.08 -14.60 -20.40
CA VAL A 175 -0.77 -14.76 -21.58
C VAL A 175 -1.76 -13.60 -21.81
N ARG A 176 -1.88 -12.66 -20.86
CA ARG A 176 -2.88 -11.56 -20.92
C ARG A 176 -2.67 -10.60 -22.10
N PHE A 177 -1.42 -10.45 -22.55
CA PHE A 177 -1.05 -9.48 -23.58
C PHE A 177 -0.62 -10.14 -24.91
N GLU A 178 -0.66 -11.45 -25.01
CA GLU A 178 -0.30 -12.21 -26.22
C GLU A 178 -1.46 -12.30 -27.24
N ARG A 179 -2.48 -11.41 -27.15
CA ARG A 179 -3.71 -11.44 -27.97
C ARG A 179 -4.04 -10.12 -28.68
#